data_AF-A0A3M1MSE4-F1
#
_entry.id   AF-A0A3M1MSE4-F1
#
_cell.length_a   1.000
_cell.length_b   1.000
_cell.length_c   1.000
_cell.angle_alpha   90.00
_cell.angle_beta   90.00
_cell.angle_gamma   90.00
#
_symmetry.space_group_name_H-M   'P 1'
#
loop_
_entity.id
_entity.type
_entity.pdbx_description
1 polymer ?
#
loop_
_entity_poly.entity_id
_entity_poly.type
_entity_poly.pdbx_seq_one_letter_code
_entity_poly.pdbx_strand_id
1 'polypeptide(L)'
;YELTRARLNLEQAEQRLEVTRKLLEQATESEHLSRAQFKAGVILVSDLIDSENRLIDARIRNLLAESRVRIAVAELRVAAGLPIFPDKDAPGLRTAITD
;
A
#
# COMPACT_ATOMS: atom_id res chain seq x y z
N TYR A 1 6.03 22.47 16.90
CA TYR A 1 4.94 21.54 17.21
C TYR A 1 4.46 20.81 15.96
N GLU A 2 4.09 21.54 14.91
CA GLU A 2 3.63 20.97 13.63
C GLU A 2 4.64 20.02 12.95
N LEU A 3 5.93 20.36 12.91
CA LEU A 3 6.96 19.49 12.32
C LEU A 3 7.05 18.13 13.03
N THR A 4 7.03 18.11 14.36
CA THR A 4 7.07 16.89 15.16
C THR A 4 5.84 16.01 14.90
N ARG A 5 4.65 16.63 14.80
CA ARG A 5 3.40 15.94 14.48
C ARG A 5 3.44 15.32 13.08
N ALA A 6 3.88 16.08 12.08
CA ALA A 6 3.98 15.59 10.71
C ALA A 6 4.97 14.42 10.58
N ARG A 7 6.09 14.45 11.32
CA ARG A 7 7.05 13.34 11.38
C ARG A 7 6.41 12.08 11.97
N LEU A 8 5.69 12.20 13.09
CA LEU A 8 5.01 11.06 13.72
C LEU A 8 3.89 10.49 12.83
N ASN A 9 3.17 11.35 12.11
CA ASN A 9 2.17 10.91 11.15
C ASN A 9 2.77 10.09 10.00
N LEU A 10 3.94 10.51 9.49
CA LEU A 10 4.67 9.75 8.47
C LEU A 10 5.11 8.39 9.01
N GLU A 11 5.73 8.36 10.18
CA GLU A 11 6.18 7.12 10.84
C GLU A 11 5.01 6.13 11.04
N GLN A 12 3.85 6.62 11.48
CA GLN A 12 2.64 5.80 11.62
C GLN A 12 2.11 5.31 10.26
N ALA A 13 2.15 6.14 9.22
CA ALA A 13 1.71 5.75 7.88
C ALA A 13 2.62 4.66 7.28
N GLU A 14 3.93 4.76 7.50
CA GLU A 14 4.92 3.77 7.06
C GLU A 14 4.74 2.44 7.79
N GLN A 15 4.56 2.46 9.11
CA GLN A 15 4.24 1.26 9.89
C GLN A 15 2.95 0.59 9.40
N ARG A 16 1.92 1.39 9.09
CA ARG A 16 0.66 0.85 8.55
C ARG A 16 0.83 0.24 7.17
N LEU A 17 1.66 0.84 6.32
CA LEU A 17 2.01 0.29 5.01
C LEU A 17 2.70 -1.07 5.13
N GLU A 18 3.63 -1.23 6.07
CA GLU A 18 4.25 -2.53 6.32
C GLU A 18 3.23 -3.61 6.71
N VAL A 19 2.27 -3.26 7.57
CA VAL A 19 1.20 -4.18 7.97
C VAL A 19 0.32 -4.57 6.77
N THR A 20 -0.06 -3.62 5.93
CA THR A 20 -0.91 -3.91 4.76
C THR A 20 -0.18 -4.66 3.66
N ARG A 21 1.14 -4.48 3.52
CA ARG A 21 1.98 -5.30 2.62
C ARG A 21 1.96 -6.76 3.03
N LYS A 22 2.19 -7.05 4.32
CA LYS A 22 2.11 -8.43 4.85
C LYS A 22 0.71 -9.03 4.68
N LEU A 23 -0.34 -8.23 4.89
CA LEU A 23 -1.71 -8.67 4.65
C LEU A 23 -1.95 -9.02 3.18
N LEU A 24 -1.42 -8.22 2.25
CA LEU A 24 -1.51 -8.48 0.82
C LEU A 24 -0.74 -9.75 0.43
N GLU A 25 0.48 -9.94 0.94
CA GLU A 25 1.26 -11.17 0.73
C GLU A 25 0.49 -12.41 1.20
N GLN A 26 -0.05 -12.37 2.43
CA GLN A 26 -0.83 -13.46 2.99
C GLN A 26 -2.10 -13.77 2.19
N ALA A 27 -2.86 -12.74 1.80
CA ALA A 27 -4.07 -12.92 1.02
C ALA A 27 -3.77 -13.45 -0.40
N THR A 28 -2.64 -13.06 -0.98
CA THR A 28 -2.19 -13.56 -2.29
C THR A 28 -1.88 -15.04 -2.23
N GLU A 29 -1.12 -15.48 -1.22
CA GLU A 29 -0.81 -16.91 -1.06
C GLU A 29 -2.06 -17.74 -0.74
N SER A 30 -2.95 -17.20 0.10
CA SER A 30 -4.23 -17.85 0.43
C SER A 30 -5.11 -18.04 -0.81
N GLU A 31 -5.23 -17.01 -1.66
CA GLU A 31 -6.00 -17.11 -2.90
C GLU A 31 -5.38 -18.12 -3.87
N HIS A 32 -4.05 -18.13 -3.99
CA HIS A 32 -3.35 -19.10 -4.83
C HIS A 32 -3.62 -20.55 -4.38
N LEU A 33 -3.56 -20.81 -3.07
CA LEU A 33 -3.91 -22.11 -2.50
C LEU A 33 -5.38 -22.48 -2.74
N SER A 34 -6.31 -21.56 -2.48
CA SER A 34 -7.74 -21.77 -2.72
C SER A 34 -8.02 -22.09 -4.19
N ARG A 35 -7.38 -21.39 -5.12
CA ARG A 35 -7.48 -21.67 -6.56
C ARG A 35 -6.99 -23.07 -6.91
N ALA A 36 -5.88 -23.52 -6.32
CA ALA A 36 -5.38 -24.88 -6.52
C ALA A 36 -6.34 -25.95 -5.97
N GLN A 37 -6.87 -25.73 -4.76
CA GLN A 37 -7.85 -26.63 -4.13
C GLN A 37 -9.16 -26.69 -4.92
N PHE A 38 -9.65 -25.57 -5.45
CA PHE A 38 -10.83 -25.54 -6.29
C PHE A 38 -10.64 -26.34 -7.58
N LYS A 39 -9.49 -26.18 -8.25
CA LYS A 39 -9.13 -26.97 -9.45
C LYS A 39 -9.05 -28.47 -9.16
N ALA A 40 -8.65 -28.85 -7.95
CA ALA A 40 -8.63 -30.23 -7.49
C ALA A 40 -9.99 -30.75 -7.00
N GLY A 41 -11.04 -29.92 -6.98
CA GLY A 41 -12.38 -30.29 -6.50
C GLY A 41 -12.51 -30.39 -4.98
N VAL A 42 -11.59 -29.79 -4.22
CA VAL A 42 -11.52 -29.88 -2.75
C VAL A 42 -12.42 -28.85 -2.06
N ILE A 43 -12.60 -27.67 -2.66
CA ILE A 43 -13.43 -26.58 -2.13
C ILE A 43 -14.50 -26.17 -3.13
N LEU A 44 -15.54 -25.47 -2.65
CA LEU A 44 -16.61 -24.96 -3.50
C LEU A 44 -16.20 -23.66 -4.19
N VAL A 45 -16.95 -23.29 -5.23
CA VAL A 45 -16.75 -22.00 -5.92
C VAL A 45 -16.99 -20.80 -4.99
N SER A 46 -17.88 -20.91 -4.01
CA SER A 46 -18.11 -19.88 -3.00
C SER A 46 -16.87 -19.61 -2.16
N ASP A 47 -16.15 -20.68 -1.77
CA ASP A 47 -14.92 -20.56 -0.97
C ASP A 47 -13.79 -19.89 -1.78
N LEU A 48 -13.73 -20.18 -3.08
CA LEU A 48 -12.82 -19.51 -4.00
C LEU A 48 -13.14 -18.01 -4.09
N ILE A 49 -14.41 -17.65 -4.32
CA ILE A 49 -14.86 -16.25 -4.39
C ILE A 49 -14.54 -15.51 -3.10
N ASP A 50 -14.74 -16.14 -1.94
CA ASP A 50 -14.39 -15.54 -0.65
C ASP A 50 -12.88 -15.27 -0.53
N SER A 51 -12.03 -16.17 -1.03
CA SER A 51 -10.58 -15.95 -1.05
C SER A 51 -10.17 -14.82 -2.00
N GLU A 52 -10.81 -14.72 -3.17
CA GLU A 52 -10.59 -13.65 -4.14
C GLU A 52 -11.03 -12.29 -3.58
N ASN A 53 -12.17 -12.23 -2.89
CA ASN A 53 -12.64 -11.03 -2.19
C ASN A 53 -11.64 -10.56 -1.12
N ARG A 54 -11.10 -11.49 -0.31
CA ARG A 54 -10.07 -11.15 0.69
C ARG A 54 -8.80 -10.58 0.05
N LEU A 55 -8.39 -11.11 -1.10
CA LEU A 55 -7.26 -10.58 -1.87
C LEU A 55 -7.55 -9.16 -2.38
N ILE A 56 -8.74 -8.92 -2.94
CA ILE A 56 -9.17 -7.59 -3.39
C ILE A 56 -9.15 -6.60 -2.23
N ASP A 57 -9.71 -6.97 -1.08
CA ASP A 57 -9.72 -6.12 0.12
C ASP A 57 -8.30 -5.80 0.60
N ALA A 58 -7.39 -6.78 0.60
CA ALA A 58 -6.01 -6.57 0.98
C ALA A 58 -5.28 -5.62 0.01
N ARG A 59 -5.53 -5.74 -1.30
CA ARG A 59 -4.99 -4.81 -2.32
C ARG A 59 -5.47 -3.39 -2.09
N ILE A 60 -6.77 -3.20 -1.87
CA ILE A 60 -7.35 -1.88 -1.60
C ILE A 60 -6.72 -1.26 -0.34
N ARG A 61 -6.60 -2.04 0.75
CA ARG A 61 -5.98 -1.58 1.99
C ARG A 61 -4.52 -1.17 1.79
N ASN A 62 -3.74 -1.95 1.03
CA ASN A 62 -2.35 -1.62 0.73
C ASN A 62 -2.24 -0.33 -0.11
N LEU A 63 -3.05 -0.19 -1.16
CA LEU A 63 -3.07 1.02 -2.00
C LEU A 63 -3.43 2.28 -1.20
N LEU A 64 -4.40 2.17 -0.27
CA LEU A 64 -4.77 3.27 0.62
C LEU A 64 -3.63 3.63 1.58
N ALA A 65 -2.89 2.63 2.09
CA ALA A 65 -1.74 2.88 2.95
C ALA A 65 -0.59 3.56 2.20
N GLU A 66 -0.29 3.13 0.96
CA GLU A 66 0.69 3.79 0.09
C GLU A 66 0.32 5.25 -0.17
N SER A 67 -0.96 5.50 -0.48
CA SER A 67 -1.47 6.85 -0.67
C SER A 67 -1.34 7.69 0.59
N ARG A 68 -1.57 7.10 1.77
CA ARG A 68 -1.43 7.78 3.06
C ARG A 68 0.02 8.18 3.35
N VAL A 69 0.99 7.32 3.01
CA VAL A 69 2.42 7.67 3.11
C VAL A 69 2.75 8.86 2.21
N ARG A 70 2.29 8.86 0.95
CA ARG A 70 2.52 9.99 0.02
C ARG A 70 1.96 11.31 0.57
N ILE A 71 0.75 11.28 1.15
CA ILE A 71 0.14 12.44 1.80
C ILE A 71 0.97 12.89 3.02
N ALA A 72 1.38 11.96 3.88
CA ALA A 72 2.17 12.28 5.08
C ALA A 72 3.55 12.88 4.73
N VAL A 73 4.19 12.43 3.64
CA VAL A 73 5.41 13.04 3.11
C VAL A 73 5.14 14.48 2.65
N ALA A 74 4.05 14.74 1.94
CA ALA A 74 3.68 16.09 1.52
C ALA A 74 3.40 17.01 2.73
N GLU A 75 2.66 16.53 3.73
CA GLU A 75 2.41 17.25 4.98
C GLU A 75 3.71 17.58 5.73
N LEU A 76 4.66 16.64 5.80
CA LEU A 76 5.97 16.87 6.42
C LEU A 76 6.78 17.92 5.68
N ARG A 77 6.76 17.93 4.35
CA ARG A 77 7.43 18.95 3.52
C ARG A 77 6.87 20.33 3.80
N VAL A 78 5.54 20.47 3.83
CA VAL A 78 4.88 21.74 4.17
C VAL A 78 5.28 22.21 5.57
N ALA A 79 5.25 21.32 6.56
CA ALA A 79 5.63 21.66 7.94
C ALA A 79 7.13 22.04 8.08
N ALA A 80 7.98 21.59 7.15
CA ALA A 80 9.39 21.96 7.06
C ALA A 80 9.66 23.20 6.19
N GLY A 81 8.63 23.83 5.60
CA GLY A 81 8.77 24.97 4.69
C GLY A 81 9.29 24.60 3.29
N LEU A 82 9.18 23.33 2.90
CA LEU A 82 9.61 22.81 1.60
C LEU A 82 8.43 22.75 0.62
N PRO A 83 8.68 22.88 -0.70
CA PRO A 83 7.64 22.72 -1.71
C PRO A 83 7.11 21.28 -1.73
N ILE A 84 5.79 21.11 -1.91
CA ILE A 84 5.10 19.80 -1.92
C ILE A 84 5.61 18.91 -3.04
N PHE A 85 5.76 19.47 -4.24
CA PHE A 85 6.37 18.80 -5.37
C PHE A 85 7.85 19.20 -5.45
N PRO A 86 8.79 18.24 -5.60
CA PRO A 86 10.14 18.59 -6.01
C PRO A 86 10.07 19.35 -7.33
N ASP A 87 10.98 20.28 -7.54
CA ASP A 87 11.10 20.94 -8.84
C ASP A 87 11.26 19.86 -9.92
N LYS A 88 10.62 20.04 -11.08
CA LYS A 88 10.58 19.03 -12.16
C LYS A 88 11.98 18.63 -12.67
N ASP A 89 12.97 19.46 -12.36
CA ASP A 89 14.37 19.31 -12.73
C ASP A 89 15.22 18.65 -11.61
N ALA A 90 14.60 18.22 -10.51
CA ALA A 90 15.27 17.46 -9.45
C ALA A 90 15.68 16.06 -9.96
N PRO A 91 16.92 15.60 -9.72
CA PRO A 91 17.54 14.44 -10.37
C PRO A 91 16.97 13.05 -10.05
N GLY A 92 15.71 12.92 -9.60
CA GLY A 92 15.06 11.65 -9.28
C GLY A 92 13.65 11.44 -9.87
N LEU A 93 13.08 12.43 -10.57
CA LEU A 93 11.73 12.32 -11.17
C LEU A 93 11.73 11.87 -12.63
N ARG A 94 12.87 11.94 -13.33
CA ARG A 94 12.97 11.56 -14.76
C ARG A 94 13.00 10.04 -14.99
N THR A 95 13.27 9.23 -13.97
CA THR A 95 13.34 7.76 -14.07
C THR A 95 12.04 7.04 -13.75
N ALA A 96 11.01 7.71 -13.24
CA ALA A 96 9.74 7.07 -12.85
C ALA A 96 8.63 7.17 -13.90
N ILE A 97 8.88 7.85 -15.03
CA ILE A 97 7.87 8.09 -16.10
C ILE A 97 8.23 7.33 -17.39
N THR A 98 9.31 6.55 -17.41
CA THR A 98 9.79 5.91 -18.65
C THR A 98 10.00 4.39 -18.56
N ASP A 99 9.74 3.74 -17.41
CA ASP A 99 9.79 2.28 -17.26
C ASP A 99 8.45 1.70 -16.76
#